data_AF-A0AAD1R313-F1
#
_entry.id   AF-A0AAD1R313-F1
#
_cell.length_a   1.000
_cell.length_b   1.000
_cell.length_c   1.000
_cell.angle_alpha   90.00
_cell.angle_beta   90.00
_cell.angle_gamma   90.00
#
_symmetry.space_group_name_H-M   'P 1'
#
loop_
_entity.id
_entity.type
_entity.pdbx_description
1 polymer ?
#
loop_
_entity_poly.entity_id
_entity_poly.type
_entity_poly.pdbx_seq_one_letter_code
_entity_poly.pdbx_strand_id
1 'polypeptide(L)'
;MAEIHRLEALHKLNPQPSIQIQLTAARELLKRITAEDTARALMWLKQKYYEKSNKADSMLARKLKHRIQSKQILQVRTPTGQTSDIPEQIGQIFQTYYTDL
;
A
#
# COMPACT_ATOMS: atom_id res chain seq x y z
N MET A 1 -22.67 -2.71 -27.70
CA MET A 1 -21.88 -2.39 -28.92
C MET A 1 -22.65 -2.71 -30.20
N ALA A 2 -23.18 -3.94 -30.37
CA ALA A 2 -23.94 -4.32 -31.57
C ALA A 2 -25.12 -3.38 -31.90
N GLU A 3 -25.87 -2.91 -30.89
CA GLU A 3 -27.02 -2.03 -31.11
C GLU A 3 -26.64 -0.60 -31.55
N ILE A 4 -25.53 -0.05 -31.05
CA ILE A 4 -25.04 1.27 -31.49
C ILE A 4 -24.60 1.20 -32.96
N HIS A 5 -23.88 0.14 -33.35
CA HIS A 5 -23.49 -0.05 -34.75
C HIS A 5 -24.71 -0.24 -35.67
N ARG A 6 -25.76 -0.94 -35.19
CA ARG A 6 -27.02 -1.09 -35.91
C ARG A 6 -27.72 0.26 -36.12
N LEU A 7 -27.83 1.07 -35.06
CA LEU A 7 -28.43 2.41 -35.13
C LEU A 7 -27.60 3.37 -35.98
N GLU A 8 -26.28 3.28 -35.96
CA GLU A 8 -25.37 4.05 -36.82
C GLU A 8 -25.54 3.69 -38.30
N ALA A 9 -25.67 2.40 -38.61
CA ALA A 9 -25.92 1.94 -39.98
C ALA A 9 -27.30 2.43 -40.48
N LEU A 10 -28.33 2.36 -39.64
CA LEU A 10 -29.67 2.86 -39.96
C LEU A 10 -29.69 4.40 -40.12
N HIS A 11 -28.98 5.13 -39.27
CA HIS A 11 -28.89 6.60 -39.36
C HIS A 11 -28.13 7.07 -40.61
N LYS A 12 -27.10 6.34 -41.05
CA LYS A 12 -26.37 6.62 -42.29
C LYS A 12 -27.23 6.41 -43.54
N LEU A 13 -28.10 5.41 -43.52
CA LEU A 13 -29.02 5.10 -44.62
C LEU A 13 -30.22 6.04 -44.65
N ASN A 14 -30.72 6.47 -43.49
CA ASN A 14 -31.80 7.43 -43.35
C ASN A 14 -31.55 8.35 -42.15
N PRO A 15 -31.10 9.59 -42.37
CA PRO A 15 -30.86 10.54 -41.29
C PRO A 15 -32.20 11.05 -40.73
N GLN A 16 -32.79 10.26 -39.83
CA GLN A 16 -33.95 10.66 -39.04
C GLN A 16 -33.55 11.20 -37.66
N PRO A 17 -34.21 12.27 -37.17
CA PRO A 17 -33.95 12.83 -35.84
C PRO A 17 -34.20 11.85 -34.70
N SER A 18 -35.21 10.98 -34.83
CA SER A 18 -35.56 9.95 -33.85
C SER A 18 -34.43 8.96 -33.61
N ILE A 19 -33.76 8.52 -34.69
CA ILE A 19 -32.62 7.60 -34.63
C ILE A 19 -31.43 8.29 -33.98
N GLN A 20 -31.21 9.57 -34.26
CA GLN A 20 -30.13 10.36 -33.65
C GLN A 20 -30.30 10.50 -32.13
N ILE A 21 -31.53 10.70 -31.64
CA ILE A 21 -31.84 10.75 -30.21
C ILE A 21 -31.53 9.42 -29.53
N GLN A 22 -31.97 8.30 -30.13
CA GLN A 22 -31.71 6.96 -29.60
C GLN A 22 -30.20 6.64 -29.57
N LEU A 23 -29.48 7.06 -30.61
CA LEU A 23 -28.03 6.87 -30.72
C LEU A 23 -27.27 7.69 -29.66
N THR A 24 -27.70 8.92 -29.42
CA THR A 24 -27.14 9.79 -28.37
C THR A 24 -27.37 9.18 -27.00
N ALA A 25 -28.59 8.73 -26.69
CA ALA A 25 -28.91 8.06 -25.43
C ALA A 25 -28.10 6.77 -25.22
N ALA A 26 -27.96 5.94 -26.26
CA ALA A 26 -27.18 4.71 -26.18
C ALA A 26 -25.68 4.99 -25.95
N ARG A 27 -25.12 6.04 -26.55
CA ARG A 27 -23.74 6.49 -26.32
C ARG A 27 -23.54 7.02 -24.91
N GLU A 28 -24.49 7.78 -24.38
CA GLU A 28 -24.43 8.28 -22.99
C GLU A 28 -24.46 7.13 -21.99
N LEU A 29 -25.33 6.13 -22.19
CA LEU A 29 -25.36 4.93 -21.36
C LEU A 29 -24.02 4.18 -21.39
N LEU A 30 -23.43 4.00 -22.57
CA LEU A 30 -22.12 3.36 -22.70
C LEU A 30 -21.03 4.17 -21.99
N LYS A 31 -21.03 5.50 -22.15
CA LYS A 31 -20.09 6.39 -21.46
C LYS A 31 -20.21 6.27 -19.95
N ARG A 32 -21.43 6.16 -19.43
CA ARG A 32 -21.66 6.00 -17.99
C ARG A 32 -21.13 4.67 -17.47
N ILE A 33 -21.43 3.56 -18.14
CA ILE A 33 -20.96 2.22 -17.75
C ILE A 33 -19.43 2.17 -17.76
N THR A 34 -18.82 2.66 -18.84
CA THR A 34 -17.36 2.70 -18.97
C THR A 34 -16.71 3.61 -17.93
N ALA A 35 -17.32 4.75 -17.59
CA ALA A 35 -16.86 5.61 -16.51
C ALA A 35 -16.91 4.90 -15.13
N GLU A 36 -17.96 4.14 -14.85
CA GLU A 36 -18.08 3.38 -13.61
C GLU A 36 -17.07 2.23 -13.53
N ASP A 37 -16.84 1.52 -14.63
CA ASP A 37 -15.84 0.45 -14.71
C ASP A 37 -14.41 0.99 -14.54
N THR A 38 -14.09 2.10 -15.21
CA THR A 38 -12.79 2.76 -15.08
C THR A 38 -12.56 3.32 -13.69
N ALA A 39 -13.59 3.91 -13.06
CA ALA A 39 -13.52 4.38 -11.68
C ALA A 39 -13.23 3.21 -10.71
N ARG A 40 -13.92 2.07 -10.88
CA ARG A 40 -13.65 0.86 -10.11
C ARG A 40 -12.22 0.36 -10.32
N ALA A 41 -11.75 0.26 -11.56
CA ALA A 41 -10.39 -0.16 -11.87
C ALA A 41 -9.32 0.76 -11.24
N LEU A 42 -9.54 2.09 -11.29
CA LEU A 42 -8.68 3.07 -10.63
C LEU A 42 -8.68 2.91 -9.11
N MET A 43 -9.83 2.64 -8.49
CA MET A 43 -9.93 2.38 -7.06
C MET A 43 -9.09 1.17 -6.65
N TRP A 44 -9.24 0.04 -7.36
CA TRP A 44 -8.45 -1.17 -7.14
C TRP A 44 -6.95 -0.94 -7.33
N LEU A 45 -6.56 -0.17 -8.36
CA LEU A 45 -5.17 0.16 -8.61
C LEU A 45 -4.59 1.00 -7.46
N LYS A 46 -5.30 2.04 -7.01
CA LYS A 46 -4.90 2.85 -5.86
C LYS A 46 -4.75 1.99 -4.62
N GLN A 47 -5.75 1.16 -4.30
CA GLN A 47 -5.70 0.25 -3.16
C GLN A 47 -4.46 -0.65 -3.23
N LYS A 48 -4.23 -1.32 -4.36
CA LYS A 48 -3.07 -2.19 -4.58
C LYS A 48 -1.74 -1.44 -4.45
N TYR A 49 -1.69 -0.18 -4.89
CA TYR A 49 -0.50 0.65 -4.76
C TYR A 49 -0.22 0.99 -3.30
N TYR A 50 -1.22 1.44 -2.54
CA TYR A 50 -1.05 1.78 -1.12
C TYR A 50 -0.78 0.56 -0.23
N GLU A 51 -1.43 -0.58 -0.51
CA GLU A 51 -1.14 -1.85 0.18
C GLU A 51 0.32 -2.32 -0.03
N LYS A 52 0.90 -2.03 -1.21
CA LYS A 52 2.30 -2.35 -1.50
C LYS A 52 3.27 -1.26 -1.04
N SER A 53 2.86 0.00 -1.01
CA SER A 53 3.66 1.13 -0.51
C SER A 53 3.98 0.97 0.97
N ASN A 54 3.04 0.45 1.78
CA ASN A 54 3.25 0.18 3.21
C ASN A 54 4.28 -0.92 3.51
N LYS A 55 4.80 -1.63 2.48
CA LYS A 55 5.80 -2.69 2.67
C LYS A 55 7.24 -2.16 2.69
N ALA A 56 7.52 -1.02 2.06
CA ALA A 56 8.85 -0.42 2.12
C ALA A 56 9.13 0.08 3.54
N ASP A 57 8.16 0.75 4.16
CA ASP A 57 8.21 1.16 5.56
C ASP A 57 8.28 -0.05 6.49
N SER A 58 7.57 -1.15 6.19
CA SER A 58 7.66 -2.36 7.02
C SER A 58 9.03 -3.04 6.92
N MET A 59 9.67 -3.05 5.76
CA MET A 59 11.03 -3.58 5.59
C MET A 59 12.07 -2.71 6.30
N LEU A 60 11.97 -1.39 6.16
CA LEU A 60 12.86 -0.45 6.85
C LEU A 60 12.65 -0.50 8.36
N ALA A 61 11.41 -0.48 8.83
CA ALA A 61 11.04 -0.62 10.23
C ALA A 61 11.52 -1.96 10.81
N ARG A 62 11.39 -3.06 10.06
CA ARG A 62 11.90 -4.37 10.46
C ARG A 62 13.42 -4.37 10.56
N LYS A 63 14.12 -3.75 9.61
CA LYS A 63 15.58 -3.62 9.62
C LYS A 63 16.06 -2.73 10.78
N LEU A 64 15.35 -1.65 11.06
CA LEU A 64 15.58 -0.77 12.23
C LEU A 64 15.38 -1.54 13.54
N LYS A 65 14.25 -2.23 13.70
CA LYS A 65 13.96 -3.05 14.88
C LYS A 65 15.04 -4.11 15.10
N HIS A 66 15.41 -4.84 14.05
CA HIS A 66 16.49 -5.82 14.11
C HIS A 66 17.83 -5.19 14.48
N ARG A 67 18.19 -4.03 13.90
CA ARG A 67 19.43 -3.32 14.23
C ARG A 67 19.44 -2.90 15.71
N ILE A 68 18.35 -2.36 16.22
CA ILE A 68 18.21 -1.96 17.64
C ILE A 68 18.38 -3.20 18.54
N GLN A 69 17.66 -4.27 18.26
CA GLN A 69 17.73 -5.52 19.03
C GLN A 69 19.13 -6.14 18.98
N SER A 70 19.79 -6.15 17.82
CA SER A 70 21.13 -6.74 17.65
C SER A 70 22.23 -5.99 18.41
N LYS A 71 22.02 -4.70 18.70
CA LYS A 71 22.96 -3.87 19.44
C LYS A 71 22.62 -3.76 20.93
N GLN A 72 21.51 -4.34 21.34
CA GLN A 72 21.06 -4.30 22.73
C GLN A 72 21.87 -5.29 23.56
N ILE A 73 22.45 -4.79 24.65
CA ILE A 73 23.13 -5.64 25.64
C ILE A 73 22.04 -6.26 26.51
N LEU A 74 21.79 -7.55 26.30
CA LEU A 74 20.77 -8.30 27.05
C LEU A 74 21.31 -8.83 28.38
N GLN A 75 22.62 -9.09 28.43
CA GLN A 75 23.28 -9.75 29.54
C GLN A 75 24.72 -9.25 29.67
N VAL A 76 25.22 -9.13 30.90
CA VAL A 76 26.60 -8.75 31.20
C VAL A 76 27.20 -9.73 32.20
N ARG A 77 28.50 -10.01 32.06
CA ARG A 77 29.22 -10.84 33.02
C ARG A 77 29.57 -10.02 34.26
N THR A 78 29.25 -10.55 35.42
CA THR A 78 29.67 -10.00 36.70
C THR A 78 31.16 -10.25 36.92
N PRO A 79 31.80 -9.50 37.84
CA PRO A 79 33.20 -9.74 38.23
C PRO A 79 33.45 -11.15 38.78
N THR A 80 32.41 -11.80 39.28
CA THR A 80 32.42 -13.18 39.79
C THR A 80 32.30 -14.24 38.69
N GLY A 81 32.22 -13.84 37.42
CA GLY A 81 32.10 -14.73 36.25
C GLY A 81 30.68 -15.24 35.97
N GLN A 82 29.69 -14.85 36.77
CA GLN A 82 28.28 -15.17 36.51
C GLN A 82 27.68 -14.20 35.49
N THR A 83 26.56 -14.56 34.88
CA THR A 83 25.87 -13.70 33.90
C THR A 83 24.64 -13.09 34.55
N SER A 84 24.47 -11.77 34.43
CA SER A 84 23.29 -11.04 34.91
C SER A 84 22.54 -10.41 33.75
N ASP A 85 21.22 -10.53 33.76
CA ASP A 85 20.25 -9.89 32.87
C ASP A 85 19.48 -8.75 33.56
N ILE A 86 19.78 -8.46 34.82
CA ILE A 86 19.07 -7.46 35.63
C ILE A 86 19.56 -6.06 35.24
N PRO A 87 18.69 -5.15 34.75
CA PRO A 87 19.10 -3.84 34.24
C PRO A 87 19.88 -2.97 35.25
N GLU A 88 19.49 -3.02 36.52
CA GLU A 88 20.14 -2.27 37.60
C GLU A 88 21.58 -2.77 37.83
N GLN A 89 21.78 -4.08 37.83
CA GLN A 89 23.09 -4.69 37.99
C GLN A 89 23.99 -4.41 36.78
N ILE A 90 23.43 -4.48 35.57
CA ILE A 90 24.11 -4.12 34.33
C ILE A 90 24.58 -2.65 34.39
N GLY A 91 23.69 -1.74 34.78
CA GLY A 91 24.00 -0.32 34.92
C GLY A 91 25.12 -0.06 35.94
N GLN A 92 25.09 -0.76 37.07
CA GLN A 92 26.12 -0.65 38.10
C GLN A 92 27.48 -1.17 37.61
N ILE A 93 27.51 -2.30 36.90
CA ILE A 93 28.73 -2.84 36.28
C ILE A 93 29.33 -1.85 35.28
N PHE A 94 28.49 -1.24 34.43
CA PHE A 94 28.96 -0.22 33.48
C PHE A 94 29.49 1.02 34.19
N GLN A 95 28.79 1.52 35.21
CA GLN A 95 29.27 2.66 36.00
C GLN A 95 30.64 2.39 36.60
N THR A 96 30.81 1.26 37.29
CA THR A 96 32.10 0.87 37.89
C THR A 96 33.21 0.76 36.85
N TYR A 97 32.95 0.10 35.71
CA TYR A 97 33.94 -0.06 34.64
C TYR A 97 34.42 1.28 34.06
N TYR A 98 33.50 2.25 33.87
CA TYR A 98 33.86 3.56 33.31
C TYR A 98 34.41 4.55 34.32
N THR A 99 34.17 4.36 35.62
CA THR A 99 34.84 5.16 36.67
C THR A 99 36.29 4.75 36.91
N ASP A 100 36.64 3.49 36.61
CA ASP A 100 38.00 2.96 36.74
C ASP A 100 38.87 3.16 35.47
N LEU A 101 38.38 3.96 34.50
CA LEU A 101 39.04 4.28 33.23
C LEU A 101 39.79 5.63 33.31
#